data_AF-A0A951VWZ0-F1
#
_entry.id   AF-A0A951VWZ0-F1
#
_cell.length_a   1.000
_cell.length_b   1.000
_cell.length_c   1.000
_cell.angle_alpha   90.00
_cell.angle_beta   90.00
_cell.angle_gamma   90.00
#
_symmetry.space_group_name_H-M   'P 1'
#
loop_
_entity.id
_entity.type
_entity.pdbx_description
1 polymer ?
#
loop_
_entity_poly.entity_id
_entity_poly.type
_entity_poly.pdbx_seq_one_letter_code
_entity_poly.pdbx_strand_id
1 'polypeptide(L)'
;MDDLDILQVLFEHDLLPVDRKAEIIADVEKRTVPLGAFLVKNRYLSEKKLYQFIIDELGMNSSETFKFKDYRIKGRTISKFRTNGDFFGIFPLPNSRVAVTLCDVAGKGIEAALLTIHLAKLLRGGIDMTSVLPASFMKKINQVSRAFFEIDRYSTFVFIIIDLLSGTVEYSAAGSPPILRYDYRENSVSELELPNIPIGIFDDFQFRGSRTDLNSGDALLIFSDGAYEGENLKGRPYGIPRIKRVFKSKARLSIGKILRAMVFDWRMHEIFRRQADDTTYVIMRRIKKSY
;
A
#
# COMPACT_ATOMS: atom_id res chain seq x y z
N MET A 1 15.35 -9.95 -9.14
CA MET A 1 14.61 -9.61 -10.35
C MET A 1 15.46 -8.54 -11.00
N ASP A 2 16.07 -8.84 -12.15
CA ASP A 2 16.89 -7.87 -12.87
C ASP A 2 15.98 -6.95 -13.71
N ASP A 3 16.55 -5.96 -14.38
CA ASP A 3 15.76 -5.07 -15.25
C ASP A 3 15.02 -5.81 -16.37
N LEU A 4 15.52 -6.97 -16.80
CA LEU A 4 14.94 -7.73 -17.91
C LEU A 4 13.57 -8.27 -17.54
N ASP A 5 13.39 -8.74 -16.32
CA ASP A 5 12.08 -9.18 -15.83
C ASP A 5 11.05 -8.03 -15.77
N ILE A 6 11.48 -6.80 -15.42
CA ILE A 6 10.61 -5.61 -15.44
C ILE A 6 10.24 -5.29 -16.88
N LEU A 7 11.25 -5.21 -17.76
CA LEU A 7 11.05 -4.96 -19.18
C LEU A 7 10.13 -5.99 -19.80
N GLN A 8 10.27 -7.27 -19.44
CA GLN A 8 9.39 -8.34 -19.89
C GLN A 8 7.93 -8.03 -19.54
N VAL A 9 7.63 -7.69 -18.29
CA VAL A 9 6.26 -7.33 -17.87
C VAL A 9 5.77 -6.10 -18.63
N LEU A 10 6.62 -5.08 -18.80
CA LEU A 10 6.24 -3.88 -19.52
C LEU A 10 5.99 -4.13 -21.02
N PHE A 11 6.71 -5.06 -21.66
CA PHE A 11 6.48 -5.48 -23.04
C PHE A 11 5.24 -6.37 -23.17
N GLU A 12 5.04 -7.32 -22.26
CA GLU A 12 3.89 -8.24 -22.26
C GLU A 12 2.55 -7.51 -22.12
N HIS A 13 2.54 -6.32 -21.52
CA HIS A 13 1.36 -5.49 -21.31
C HIS A 13 1.32 -4.23 -22.19
N ASP A 14 2.06 -4.19 -23.29
CA ASP A 14 2.07 -3.08 -24.26
C ASP A 14 2.35 -1.68 -23.65
N LEU A 15 3.09 -1.66 -22.54
CA LEU A 15 3.53 -0.43 -21.89
C LEU A 15 4.79 0.16 -22.55
N LEU A 16 5.55 -0.67 -23.25
CA LEU A 16 6.69 -0.29 -24.07
C LEU A 16 6.44 -0.61 -25.55
N PRO A 17 7.06 0.11 -26.51
CA PRO A 17 6.97 -0.20 -27.93
C PRO A 17 7.60 -1.56 -28.26
N VAL A 18 6.76 -2.57 -28.54
CA VAL A 18 7.19 -3.96 -28.80
C VAL A 18 8.06 -4.05 -30.06
N ASP A 19 7.81 -3.21 -31.05
CA ASP A 19 8.60 -3.08 -32.30
C ASP A 19 10.04 -2.61 -32.05
N ARG A 20 10.31 -1.95 -30.93
CA ARG A 20 11.63 -1.46 -30.53
C ARG A 20 12.27 -2.27 -29.40
N LYS A 21 11.78 -3.49 -29.13
CA LYS A 21 12.21 -4.30 -27.97
C LYS A 21 13.73 -4.51 -27.89
N ALA A 22 14.37 -4.91 -28.99
CA ALA A 22 15.81 -5.15 -29.01
C ALA A 22 16.63 -3.88 -28.77
N GLU A 23 16.20 -2.75 -29.35
CA GLU A 23 16.80 -1.44 -29.17
C GLU A 23 16.71 -1.00 -27.70
N ILE A 24 15.51 -1.06 -27.12
CA ILE A 24 15.26 -0.64 -25.74
C ILE A 24 16.09 -1.47 -24.75
N ILE A 25 16.21 -2.79 -24.95
CA ILE A 25 17.04 -3.65 -24.08
C ILE A 25 18.51 -3.21 -24.16
N ALA A 26 19.06 -3.04 -25.37
CA ALA A 26 20.45 -2.62 -25.56
C ALA A 26 20.74 -1.22 -24.98
N ASP A 27 19.75 -0.34 -25.04
CA ASP A 27 19.78 1.01 -24.46
C ASP A 27 19.78 0.98 -22.93
N VAL A 28 18.92 0.13 -22.34
CA VAL A 28 18.82 -0.05 -20.88
C VAL A 28 20.10 -0.62 -20.28
N GLU A 29 20.82 -1.49 -20.99
CA GLU A 29 22.12 -2.03 -20.55
C GLU A 29 23.20 -0.96 -20.43
N LYS A 30 23.11 0.12 -21.22
CA LYS A 30 24.10 1.22 -21.25
C LYS A 30 23.71 2.40 -20.37
N ARG A 31 22.58 2.32 -19.68
CA ARG A 31 22.04 3.45 -18.91
C ARG A 31 22.94 3.79 -17.71
N THR A 32 22.89 5.05 -17.29
CA THR A 32 23.57 5.56 -16.09
C THR A 32 22.59 6.09 -15.04
N VAL A 33 21.29 5.90 -15.28
CA VAL A 33 20.19 6.34 -14.40
C VAL A 33 19.24 5.17 -14.14
N PRO A 34 18.37 5.25 -13.12
CA PRO A 34 17.39 4.20 -12.81
C PRO A 34 16.50 3.85 -13.99
N LEU A 35 16.03 2.59 -14.04
CA LEU A 35 15.28 2.07 -15.18
C LEU A 35 14.05 2.91 -15.50
N GLY A 36 13.21 3.22 -14.51
CA GLY A 36 11.99 3.99 -14.74
C GLY A 36 12.29 5.39 -15.27
N ALA A 37 13.24 6.09 -14.64
CA ALA A 37 13.71 7.39 -15.10
C ALA A 37 14.24 7.34 -16.55
N PHE A 38 15.01 6.31 -16.89
CA PHE A 38 15.52 6.08 -18.25
C PHE A 38 14.39 5.92 -19.26
N LEU A 39 13.42 5.04 -18.96
CA LEU A 39 12.31 4.74 -19.87
C LEU A 39 11.41 5.96 -20.11
N VAL A 40 11.16 6.77 -19.08
CA VAL A 40 10.37 8.02 -19.21
C VAL A 40 11.15 9.08 -19.98
N LYS A 41 12.42 9.30 -19.64
CA LYS A 41 13.26 10.33 -20.29
C LYS A 41 13.39 10.09 -21.80
N ASN A 42 13.53 8.83 -22.22
CA ASN A 42 13.60 8.45 -23.63
C ASN A 42 12.22 8.28 -24.30
N ARG A 43 11.12 8.60 -23.60
CA ARG A 43 9.74 8.48 -24.07
C ARG A 43 9.33 7.07 -24.49
N TYR A 44 10.00 6.05 -23.95
CA TYR A 44 9.61 4.65 -24.13
C TYR A 44 8.39 4.30 -23.28
N LEU A 45 8.31 4.86 -22.07
CA LEU A 45 7.22 4.58 -21.12
C LEU A 45 6.43 5.84 -20.82
N SER A 46 5.10 5.73 -20.87
CA SER A 46 4.18 6.77 -20.43
C SER A 46 3.78 6.52 -18.98
N GLU A 47 4.07 7.47 -18.08
CA GLU A 47 3.61 7.40 -16.68
C GLU A 47 2.10 7.18 -16.62
N LYS A 48 1.31 7.92 -17.40
CA LYS A 48 -0.15 7.76 -17.43
C LYS A 48 -0.57 6.33 -17.77
N LYS A 49 0.04 5.70 -18.78
CA LYS A 49 -0.29 4.31 -19.15
C LYS A 49 0.08 3.34 -18.03
N LEU A 50 1.26 3.53 -17.43
CA LEU A 50 1.72 2.72 -16.31
C LEU A 50 0.76 2.79 -15.11
N TYR A 51 0.34 4.00 -14.73
CA TYR A 51 -0.61 4.20 -13.64
C TYR A 51 -1.97 3.56 -13.93
N GLN A 52 -2.46 3.69 -15.17
CA GLN A 52 -3.71 3.05 -15.57
C GLN A 52 -3.62 1.53 -15.48
N PHE A 53 -2.51 0.95 -15.95
CA PHE A 53 -2.22 -0.48 -15.83
C PHE A 53 -2.20 -0.95 -14.37
N ILE A 54 -1.56 -0.21 -13.47
CA ILE A 54 -1.50 -0.55 -12.05
C ILE A 54 -2.90 -0.57 -11.41
N ILE A 55 -3.77 0.36 -11.79
CA ILE A 55 -5.13 0.43 -11.25
C ILE A 55 -6.02 -0.65 -11.86
N ASP A 56 -6.07 -0.71 -13.19
CA ASP A 56 -7.07 -1.50 -13.92
C ASP A 56 -6.69 -2.98 -14.00
N GLU A 57 -5.44 -3.29 -14.33
CA GLU A 57 -4.99 -4.68 -14.55
C GLU A 57 -4.50 -5.32 -13.25
N LEU A 58 -3.74 -4.57 -12.44
CA LEU A 58 -3.21 -5.10 -11.18
C LEU A 58 -4.21 -5.02 -10.03
N GLY A 59 -5.28 -4.21 -10.17
CA GLY A 59 -6.33 -4.03 -9.16
C GLY A 59 -5.88 -3.22 -7.95
N MET A 60 -4.79 -2.44 -8.08
CA MET A 60 -4.31 -1.56 -7.01
C MET A 60 -5.19 -0.32 -6.90
N ASN A 61 -5.25 0.23 -5.69
CA ASN A 61 -6.09 1.40 -5.37
C ASN A 61 -7.57 1.23 -5.74
N SER A 62 -8.07 -0.02 -5.78
CA SER A 62 -9.45 -0.31 -6.16
C SER A 62 -10.45 0.43 -5.27
N SER A 63 -11.42 1.08 -5.91
CA SER A 63 -12.52 1.78 -5.23
C SER A 63 -13.62 0.83 -4.72
N GLU A 64 -13.55 -0.43 -5.14
CA GLU A 64 -14.49 -1.47 -4.77
C GLU A 64 -14.36 -1.86 -3.30
N THR A 65 -15.40 -2.49 -2.78
CA THR A 65 -15.40 -3.03 -1.42
C THR A 65 -15.28 -4.53 -1.54
N PHE A 66 -14.19 -5.10 -1.04
CA PHE A 66 -14.08 -6.53 -0.87
C PHE A 66 -15.09 -6.99 0.18
N LYS A 67 -15.84 -8.05 -0.13
CA LYS A 67 -16.88 -8.62 0.73
C LYS A 67 -16.70 -10.13 0.81
N PHE A 68 -16.63 -10.65 2.03
CA PHE A 68 -16.69 -12.10 2.27
C PHE A 68 -17.40 -12.33 3.60
N LYS A 69 -18.57 -12.97 3.59
CA LYS A 69 -19.41 -13.17 4.79
C LYS A 69 -19.60 -11.83 5.57
N ASP A 70 -19.13 -11.78 6.81
CA ASP A 70 -19.12 -10.62 7.71
C ASP A 70 -17.93 -9.66 7.50
N TYR A 71 -16.97 -9.96 6.63
CA TYR A 71 -15.82 -9.10 6.37
C TYR A 71 -16.09 -8.07 5.28
N ARG A 72 -15.64 -6.84 5.53
CA ARG A 72 -15.61 -5.74 4.56
C ARG A 72 -14.23 -5.11 4.58
N ILE A 73 -13.60 -4.97 3.41
CA ILE A 73 -12.33 -4.27 3.26
C ILE A 73 -12.50 -3.21 2.18
N LYS A 74 -12.06 -1.99 2.47
CA LYS A 74 -12.15 -0.88 1.53
C LYS A 74 -11.00 0.10 1.76
N GLY A 75 -10.36 0.49 0.67
CA GLY A 75 -9.41 1.59 0.67
C GLY A 75 -9.96 2.85 0.00
N ARG A 76 -9.27 3.96 0.24
CA ARG A 76 -9.47 5.22 -0.45
C ARG A 76 -8.18 6.01 -0.43
N THR A 77 -7.73 6.41 -1.62
CA THR A 77 -6.64 7.37 -1.79
C THR A 77 -7.18 8.72 -2.26
N ILE A 78 -6.58 9.78 -1.76
CA ILE A 78 -6.75 11.15 -2.23
C ILE A 78 -5.40 11.55 -2.80
N SER A 79 -5.29 11.66 -4.12
CA SER A 79 -4.01 11.96 -4.75
C SER A 79 -3.78 13.47 -4.90
N LYS A 80 -2.56 13.91 -4.60
CA LYS A 80 -2.08 15.29 -4.81
C LYS A 80 -1.91 15.62 -6.29
N PHE A 81 -1.42 14.66 -7.09
CA PHE A 81 -1.16 14.80 -8.52
C PHE A 81 -1.90 13.74 -9.34
N ARG A 82 -1.73 13.77 -10.67
CA ARG A 82 -2.24 12.71 -11.57
C ARG A 82 -1.52 11.36 -11.41
N THR A 83 -0.40 11.37 -10.68
CA THR A 83 0.47 10.23 -10.40
C THR A 83 0.54 10.06 -8.89
N ASN A 84 0.24 8.85 -8.40
CA ASN A 84 0.15 8.52 -6.97
C ASN A 84 1.44 7.84 -6.49
N GLY A 85 1.96 8.21 -5.33
CA GLY A 85 3.03 7.50 -4.63
C GLY A 85 2.49 6.36 -3.75
N ASP A 86 1.26 6.51 -3.26
CA ASP A 86 0.59 5.52 -2.43
C ASP A 86 -0.08 4.45 -3.28
N PHE A 87 0.20 3.19 -2.95
CA PHE A 87 -0.51 2.06 -3.53
C PHE A 87 -0.98 1.11 -2.45
N PHE A 88 -2.29 0.89 -2.39
CA PHE A 88 -2.87 -0.21 -1.62
C PHE A 88 -3.44 -1.28 -2.53
N GLY A 89 -3.48 -2.52 -2.03
CA GLY A 89 -4.06 -3.65 -2.75
C GLY A 89 -4.83 -4.57 -1.82
N ILE A 90 -5.86 -5.21 -2.35
CA ILE A 90 -6.68 -6.20 -1.65
C ILE A 90 -6.73 -7.44 -2.53
N PHE A 91 -6.05 -8.50 -2.11
CA PHE A 91 -5.83 -9.70 -2.90
C PHE A 91 -6.46 -10.91 -2.23
N PRO A 92 -7.59 -11.42 -2.76
CA PRO A 92 -8.14 -12.70 -2.31
C PRO A 92 -7.11 -13.81 -2.52
N LEU A 93 -6.93 -14.66 -1.51
CA LEU A 93 -5.99 -15.78 -1.52
C LEU A 93 -6.76 -17.11 -1.35
N PRO A 94 -6.13 -18.25 -1.70
CA PRO A 94 -6.68 -19.56 -1.38
C PRO A 94 -6.97 -19.74 0.12
N ASN A 95 -7.86 -20.68 0.45
CA ASN A 95 -8.23 -21.06 1.82
C ASN A 95 -8.96 -19.95 2.60
N SER A 96 -9.82 -19.18 1.93
CA SER A 96 -10.58 -18.08 2.57
C SER A 96 -9.68 -17.06 3.28
N ARG A 97 -8.54 -16.72 2.65
CA ARG A 97 -7.66 -15.66 3.13
C ARG A 97 -7.70 -14.45 2.21
N VAL A 98 -7.25 -13.32 2.73
CA VAL A 98 -7.05 -12.11 1.94
C VAL A 98 -5.79 -11.41 2.39
N ALA A 99 -4.95 -11.02 1.43
CA ALA A 99 -3.82 -10.13 1.67
C ALA A 99 -4.25 -8.68 1.45
N VAL A 100 -3.83 -7.81 2.34
CA VAL A 100 -4.00 -6.36 2.24
C VAL A 100 -2.62 -5.73 2.34
N THR A 101 -2.30 -4.84 1.39
CA THR A 101 -1.04 -4.11 1.38
C THR A 101 -1.28 -2.61 1.29
N LEU A 102 -0.37 -1.83 1.88
CA LEU A 102 -0.20 -0.40 1.63
C LEU A 102 1.29 -0.12 1.50
N CYS A 103 1.68 0.50 0.41
CA CYS A 103 3.03 0.90 0.10
C CYS A 103 3.04 2.40 -0.18
N ASP A 104 4.03 3.10 0.36
CA ASP A 104 4.35 4.48 0.02
C ASP A 104 5.85 4.57 -0.21
N VAL A 105 6.25 5.04 -1.39
CA VAL A 105 7.64 5.02 -1.85
C VAL A 105 8.21 6.43 -1.80
N ALA A 106 9.32 6.60 -1.07
CA ALA A 106 10.03 7.87 -1.03
C ALA A 106 10.60 8.19 -2.43
N GLY A 107 10.18 9.32 -2.98
CA GLY A 107 10.43 9.67 -4.38
C GLY A 107 9.25 9.30 -5.25
N LYS A 108 8.35 10.28 -5.45
CA LYS A 108 7.12 10.15 -6.23
C LYS A 108 7.42 9.84 -7.70
N GLY A 109 6.56 9.05 -8.33
CA GLY A 109 6.59 8.83 -9.78
C GLY A 109 6.94 7.40 -10.20
N ILE A 110 7.65 7.29 -11.33
CA ILE A 110 7.82 6.03 -12.08
C ILE A 110 8.42 4.88 -11.26
N GLU A 111 9.36 5.13 -10.35
CA GLU A 111 10.00 4.07 -9.55
C GLU A 111 9.02 3.42 -8.56
N ALA A 112 8.14 4.24 -7.94
CA ALA A 112 7.07 3.74 -7.07
C ALA A 112 6.10 2.84 -7.85
N ALA A 113 5.80 3.24 -9.07
CA ALA A 113 4.91 2.50 -9.97
C ALA A 113 5.55 1.17 -10.43
N LEU A 114 6.85 1.15 -10.76
CA LEU A 114 7.56 -0.09 -11.10
C LEU A 114 7.67 -1.06 -9.91
N LEU A 115 7.93 -0.56 -8.70
CA LEU A 115 7.88 -1.38 -7.49
C LEU A 115 6.48 -1.98 -7.29
N THR A 116 5.43 -1.20 -7.56
CA THR A 116 4.04 -1.66 -7.46
C THR A 116 3.72 -2.78 -8.45
N ILE A 117 4.21 -2.70 -9.69
CA ILE A 117 4.11 -3.81 -10.65
C ILE A 117 4.73 -5.07 -10.05
N HIS A 118 5.94 -4.95 -9.50
CA HIS A 118 6.63 -6.10 -8.96
C HIS A 118 5.87 -6.74 -7.78
N LEU A 119 5.36 -5.90 -6.88
CA LEU A 119 4.55 -6.34 -5.73
C LEU A 119 3.31 -7.10 -6.18
N ALA A 120 2.57 -6.57 -7.16
CA ALA A 120 1.40 -7.24 -7.70
C ALA A 120 1.76 -8.60 -8.32
N LYS A 121 2.89 -8.69 -9.04
CA LYS A 121 3.40 -9.96 -9.60
C LYS A 121 3.74 -10.98 -8.51
N LEU A 122 4.41 -10.56 -7.43
CA LEU A 122 4.70 -11.44 -6.29
C LEU A 122 3.41 -11.98 -5.66
N LEU A 123 2.39 -11.12 -5.51
CA LEU A 123 1.11 -11.48 -4.90
C LEU A 123 0.21 -12.33 -5.82
N ARG A 124 0.39 -12.24 -7.15
CA ARG A 124 -0.42 -12.97 -8.16
C ARG A 124 0.22 -14.25 -8.69
N GLY A 125 1.33 -14.71 -8.11
CA GLY A 125 1.93 -16.00 -8.48
C GLY A 125 3.43 -16.11 -8.28
N GLY A 126 4.12 -15.02 -7.91
CA GLY A 126 5.56 -15.04 -7.66
C GLY A 126 5.98 -15.64 -6.32
N ILE A 127 5.02 -15.86 -5.40
CA ILE A 127 5.25 -16.47 -4.08
C ILE A 127 4.12 -17.45 -3.80
N ASP A 128 4.44 -18.58 -3.15
CA ASP A 128 3.41 -19.45 -2.58
C ASP A 128 2.70 -18.74 -1.42
N MET A 129 1.54 -18.17 -1.74
CA MET A 129 0.72 -17.47 -0.77
C MET A 129 0.00 -18.43 0.19
N THR A 130 0.10 -19.76 0.03
CA THR A 130 -0.54 -20.73 0.95
C THR A 130 0.05 -20.70 2.36
N SER A 131 1.34 -20.38 2.50
CA SER A 131 2.08 -20.43 3.76
C SER A 131 2.95 -19.19 4.04
N VAL A 132 2.78 -18.13 3.25
CA VAL A 132 3.62 -16.93 3.36
C VAL A 132 3.45 -16.23 4.71
N LEU A 133 4.57 -16.01 5.40
CA LEU A 133 4.62 -15.21 6.62
C LEU A 133 4.88 -13.73 6.28
N PRO A 134 4.19 -12.77 6.93
CA PRO A 134 4.37 -11.35 6.62
C PRO A 134 5.82 -10.85 6.75
N ALA A 135 6.58 -11.33 7.74
CA ALA A 135 7.99 -11.01 7.91
C ALA A 135 8.86 -11.48 6.72
N SER A 136 8.64 -12.71 6.26
CA SER A 136 9.33 -13.28 5.11
C SER A 136 8.98 -12.54 3.82
N PHE A 137 7.72 -12.11 3.68
CA PHE A 137 7.28 -11.26 2.58
C PHE A 137 8.03 -9.92 2.59
N MET A 138 8.10 -9.24 3.74
CA MET A 138 8.86 -7.98 3.87
C MET A 138 10.33 -8.15 3.50
N LYS A 139 10.98 -9.24 3.93
CA LYS A 139 12.37 -9.53 3.54
C LYS A 139 12.52 -9.66 2.02
N LYS A 140 11.57 -10.34 1.36
CA LYS A 140 11.57 -10.47 -0.10
C LYS A 140 11.38 -9.11 -0.78
N ILE A 141 10.46 -8.28 -0.27
CA ILE A 141 10.25 -6.92 -0.78
C ILE A 141 11.48 -6.04 -0.59
N ASN A 142 12.17 -6.16 0.54
CA ASN A 142 13.42 -5.45 0.80
C ASN A 142 14.51 -5.81 -0.21
N GLN A 143 14.75 -7.10 -0.42
CA GLN A 143 15.72 -7.57 -1.40
C GLN A 143 15.41 -7.08 -2.82
N VAL A 144 14.12 -7.06 -3.19
CA VAL A 144 13.74 -6.56 -4.51
C VAL A 144 13.90 -5.05 -4.58
N SER A 145 13.40 -4.31 -3.60
CA SER A 145 13.45 -2.84 -3.62
C SER A 145 14.88 -2.31 -3.74
N ARG A 146 15.86 -2.98 -3.13
CA ARG A 146 17.29 -2.66 -3.28
C ARG A 146 17.84 -2.82 -4.69
N ALA A 147 17.25 -3.67 -5.53
CA ALA A 147 17.62 -3.78 -6.93
C ALA A 147 17.08 -2.60 -7.77
N PHE A 148 16.03 -1.92 -7.29
CA PHE A 148 15.37 -0.81 -7.99
C PHE A 148 15.81 0.56 -7.48
N PHE A 149 16.10 0.66 -6.18
CA PHE A 149 16.43 1.89 -5.51
C PHE A 149 17.91 2.27 -5.71
N GLU A 150 18.15 3.53 -6.07
CA GLU A 150 19.46 4.16 -5.86
C GLU A 150 19.82 4.14 -4.36
N ILE A 151 21.10 4.38 -4.07
CA ILE A 151 21.55 4.69 -2.72
C ILE A 151 20.66 5.83 -2.16
N ASP A 152 20.15 5.65 -0.94
CA ASP A 152 19.28 6.59 -0.19
C ASP A 152 17.77 6.63 -0.53
N ARG A 153 17.21 5.70 -1.32
CA ARG A 153 15.74 5.55 -1.43
C ARG A 153 15.20 4.46 -0.53
N TYR A 154 14.05 4.74 0.08
CA TYR A 154 13.33 3.82 0.94
C TYR A 154 11.82 3.87 0.69
N SER A 155 11.10 2.86 1.17
CA SER A 155 9.64 2.85 1.15
C SER A 155 9.06 2.40 2.48
N THR A 156 7.88 2.92 2.79
CA THR A 156 7.05 2.38 3.85
C THR A 156 6.19 1.26 3.28
N PHE A 157 5.98 0.23 4.10
CA PHE A 157 5.20 -0.94 3.70
C PHE A 157 4.35 -1.45 4.85
N VAL A 158 3.14 -1.87 4.55
CA VAL A 158 2.29 -2.64 5.45
C VAL A 158 1.79 -3.84 4.68
N PHE A 159 1.95 -5.03 5.24
CA PHE A 159 1.45 -6.26 4.66
C PHE A 159 0.70 -7.06 5.72
N ILE A 160 -0.57 -7.36 5.42
CA ILE A 160 -1.51 -8.02 6.32
C ILE A 160 -2.11 -9.21 5.62
N ILE A 161 -2.20 -10.34 6.31
CA ILE A 161 -2.97 -11.52 5.89
C ILE A 161 -4.08 -11.74 6.91
N ILE A 162 -5.30 -11.90 6.42
CA ILE A 162 -6.47 -12.21 7.25
C ILE A 162 -6.99 -13.58 6.86
N ASP A 163 -7.07 -14.48 7.84
CA ASP A 163 -7.89 -15.68 7.76
C ASP A 163 -9.35 -15.32 8.04
N LEU A 164 -10.19 -15.38 7.01
CA LEU A 164 -11.59 -14.97 7.06
C LEU A 164 -12.48 -16.00 7.75
N LEU A 165 -11.98 -17.18 8.08
CA LEU A 165 -12.69 -18.19 8.85
C LEU A 165 -12.45 -17.98 10.35
N SER A 166 -11.18 -17.91 10.77
CA SER A 166 -10.82 -17.73 12.19
C SER A 166 -10.91 -16.27 12.66
N GLY A 167 -10.66 -15.31 11.76
CA GLY A 167 -10.45 -13.90 12.10
C GLY A 167 -9.03 -13.59 12.56
N THR A 168 -8.11 -14.55 12.43
CA THR A 168 -6.69 -14.33 12.67
C THR A 168 -6.13 -13.33 11.67
N VAL A 169 -5.36 -12.36 12.18
CA VAL A 169 -4.64 -11.38 11.38
C VAL A 169 -3.14 -11.51 11.67
N GLU A 170 -2.38 -11.81 10.63
CA GLU A 170 -0.92 -11.76 10.67
C GLU A 170 -0.45 -10.53 9.91
N TYR A 171 0.49 -9.77 10.46
CA TYR A 171 0.94 -8.53 9.84
C TYR A 171 2.43 -8.29 10.02
N SER A 172 2.98 -7.53 9.09
CA SER A 172 4.26 -6.85 9.23
C SER A 172 4.10 -5.43 8.69
N ALA A 173 4.80 -4.49 9.30
CA ALA A 173 4.81 -3.07 8.92
C ALA A 173 6.26 -2.60 8.99
N ALA A 174 6.72 -1.82 8.01
CA ALA A 174 8.10 -1.38 7.84
C ALA A 174 8.09 0.11 7.48
N GLY A 175 8.62 0.96 8.35
CA GLY A 175 8.67 2.41 8.15
C GLY A 175 7.32 3.13 8.09
N SER A 176 6.21 2.41 8.26
CA SER A 176 4.85 2.93 8.16
C SER A 176 4.29 3.37 9.52
N PRO A 177 3.23 4.20 9.52
CA PRO A 177 2.52 4.56 10.75
C PRO A 177 1.93 3.33 11.46
N PRO A 178 1.63 3.43 12.77
CA PRO A 178 0.98 2.35 13.50
C PRO A 178 -0.31 1.90 12.83
N ILE A 179 -0.49 0.58 12.76
CA ILE A 179 -1.79 0.01 12.40
C ILE A 179 -2.73 0.27 13.59
N LEU A 180 -3.88 0.90 13.34
CA LEU A 180 -4.85 1.18 14.39
C LEU A 180 -5.88 0.06 14.48
N ARG A 181 -6.02 -0.54 15.66
CA ARG A 181 -7.05 -1.53 15.96
C ARG A 181 -8.15 -0.91 16.81
N TYR A 182 -9.37 -0.92 16.29
CA TYR A 182 -10.57 -0.65 17.06
C TYR A 182 -11.13 -1.95 17.65
N ASP A 183 -11.19 -2.01 18.97
CA ASP A 183 -11.86 -3.08 19.71
C ASP A 183 -13.32 -2.69 19.97
N TYR A 184 -14.26 -3.50 19.48
CA TYR A 184 -15.68 -3.20 19.60
C TYR A 184 -16.21 -3.32 21.03
N ARG A 185 -15.71 -4.28 21.80
CA ARG A 185 -16.18 -4.57 23.16
C ARG A 185 -15.70 -3.49 24.12
N GLU A 186 -14.41 -3.19 24.06
CA GLU A 186 -13.78 -2.18 24.92
C GLU A 186 -14.04 -0.75 24.42
N ASN A 187 -14.58 -0.60 23.19
CA ASN A 187 -14.78 0.69 22.54
C ASN A 187 -13.50 1.53 22.59
N SER A 188 -12.37 0.92 22.26
CA SER A 188 -11.03 1.51 22.38
C SER A 188 -10.27 1.41 21.06
N VAL A 189 -9.23 2.24 20.91
CA VAL A 189 -8.32 2.17 19.75
C VAL A 189 -6.90 2.02 20.27
N SER A 190 -6.27 0.91 19.92
CA SER A 190 -4.85 0.64 20.19
C SER A 190 -4.01 0.79 18.92
N GLU A 191 -2.72 0.99 19.12
CA GLU A 191 -1.69 1.01 18.07
C GLU A 191 -1.00 -0.35 18.06
N LEU A 192 -0.82 -0.90 16.86
CA LEU A 192 -0.04 -2.10 16.61
C LEU A 192 1.22 -1.68 15.85
N GLU A 193 2.35 -1.76 16.53
CA GLU A 193 3.65 -1.32 16.01
C GLU A 193 4.66 -2.46 16.02
N LEU A 194 5.60 -2.41 15.08
CA LEU A 194 6.72 -3.31 14.99
C LEU A 194 8.00 -2.48 14.85
N PRO A 195 9.11 -2.87 15.50
CA PRO A 195 10.37 -2.15 15.43
C PRO A 195 11.12 -2.48 14.14
N ASN A 196 10.44 -2.36 13.00
CA ASN A 196 11.01 -2.55 11.68
C ASN A 196 11.41 -1.21 11.08
N ILE A 197 12.51 -1.20 10.35
CA ILE A 197 12.93 -0.03 9.58
C ILE A 197 12.20 0.04 8.24
N PRO A 198 12.18 1.22 7.57
CA PRO A 198 11.74 1.31 6.19
C PRO A 198 12.45 0.31 5.26
N ILE A 199 11.73 -0.13 4.23
CA ILE A 199 12.23 -1.00 3.18
C ILE A 199 13.31 -0.26 2.38
N GLY A 200 14.41 -0.95 2.03
CA GLY A 200 15.48 -0.41 1.17
C GLY A 200 16.67 0.19 1.92
N ILE A 201 16.64 0.25 3.26
CA ILE A 201 17.71 0.84 4.07
C ILE A 201 18.90 -0.11 4.27
N PHE A 202 18.67 -1.34 4.76
CA PHE A 202 19.73 -2.33 4.99
C PHE A 202 19.37 -3.65 4.31
N ASP A 203 20.34 -4.27 3.65
CA ASP A 203 20.14 -5.47 2.84
C ASP A 203 19.69 -6.67 3.68
N ASP A 204 20.34 -6.89 4.84
CA ASP A 204 20.16 -8.07 5.69
C ASP A 204 19.27 -7.83 6.93
N PHE A 205 18.44 -6.79 6.91
CA PHE A 205 17.52 -6.52 8.01
C PHE A 205 16.51 -7.67 8.22
N GLN A 206 16.38 -8.13 9.47
CA GLN A 206 15.41 -9.16 9.83
C GLN A 206 14.10 -8.52 10.24
N PHE A 207 13.16 -8.44 9.30
CA PHE A 207 11.81 -7.94 9.55
C PHE A 207 11.06 -8.83 10.53
N ARG A 208 10.33 -8.20 11.46
CA ARG A 208 9.43 -8.88 12.39
C ARG A 208 8.00 -8.89 11.86
N GLY A 209 7.27 -9.93 12.22
CA GLY A 209 5.83 -10.03 12.04
C GLY A 209 5.16 -10.23 13.40
N SER A 210 3.87 -9.94 13.46
CA SER A 210 3.06 -10.17 14.66
C SER A 210 1.65 -10.60 14.28
N ARG A 211 0.87 -10.99 15.28
CA ARG A 211 -0.49 -11.51 15.14
C ARG A 211 -1.44 -10.77 16.07
N THR A 212 -2.66 -10.57 15.59
CA THR A 212 -3.82 -10.13 16.38
C THR A 212 -5.06 -10.84 15.86
N ASP A 213 -6.18 -10.73 16.58
CA ASP A 213 -7.47 -11.19 16.09
C ASP A 213 -8.38 -10.02 15.70
N LEU A 214 -9.20 -10.26 14.67
CA LEU A 214 -10.27 -9.38 14.23
C LEU A 214 -11.61 -9.98 14.66
N ASN A 215 -12.07 -9.61 15.85
CA ASN A 215 -13.31 -10.13 16.41
C ASN A 215 -14.54 -9.48 15.78
N SER A 216 -15.71 -10.08 16.05
CA SER A 216 -17.00 -9.55 15.58
C SER A 216 -17.21 -8.10 16.05
N GLY A 217 -17.28 -7.18 15.10
CA GLY A 217 -17.43 -5.74 15.35
C GLY A 217 -16.14 -4.92 15.24
N ASP A 218 -14.97 -5.58 15.35
CA ASP A 218 -13.66 -4.94 15.33
C ASP A 218 -13.32 -4.39 13.94
N ALA A 219 -12.34 -3.48 13.91
CA ALA A 219 -11.78 -2.95 12.68
C ALA A 219 -10.28 -2.67 12.80
N LEU A 220 -9.55 -2.87 11.71
CA LEU A 220 -8.19 -2.37 11.51
C LEU A 220 -8.21 -1.21 10.53
N LEU A 221 -7.32 -0.26 10.76
CA LEU A 221 -7.08 0.89 9.91
C LEU A 221 -5.58 1.01 9.67
N ILE A 222 -5.21 1.05 8.39
CA ILE A 222 -3.86 1.40 7.93
C ILE A 222 -3.94 2.66 7.09
N PHE A 223 -2.90 3.48 7.13
CA PHE A 223 -2.85 4.77 6.44
C PHE A 223 -1.41 5.18 6.13
N SER A 224 -1.26 6.00 5.08
CA SER A 224 0.02 6.61 4.68
C SER A 224 0.30 7.88 5.50
N ASP A 225 1.48 8.46 5.31
CA ASP A 225 1.93 9.63 6.06
C ASP A 225 1.10 10.90 5.80
N GLY A 226 0.65 11.12 4.57
CA GLY A 226 -0.21 12.25 4.22
C GLY A 226 -1.51 12.30 5.03
N ALA A 227 -1.93 11.17 5.60
CA ALA A 227 -3.08 11.11 6.49
C ALA A 227 -2.87 11.83 7.84
N TYR A 228 -1.65 11.96 8.35
CA TYR A 228 -1.35 12.57 9.64
C TYR A 228 -0.42 13.79 9.57
N GLU A 229 0.41 13.89 8.53
CA GLU A 229 1.34 15.01 8.33
C GLU A 229 0.68 16.26 7.77
N GLY A 230 -0.50 16.11 7.15
CA GLY A 230 -1.26 17.21 6.58
C GLY A 230 -1.44 18.38 7.56
N GLU A 231 -0.99 19.57 7.15
CA GLU A 231 -0.96 20.76 8.01
C GLU A 231 -2.19 21.65 7.82
N ASN A 232 -2.62 22.32 8.89
CA ASN A 232 -3.55 23.44 8.77
C ASN A 232 -2.82 24.76 8.48
N LEU A 233 -3.57 25.87 8.35
CA LEU A 233 -3.02 27.22 8.11
C LEU A 233 -2.03 27.72 9.17
N LYS A 234 -2.03 27.11 10.36
CA LYS A 234 -1.09 27.44 11.45
C LYS A 234 0.15 26.53 11.45
N GLY A 235 0.35 25.74 10.40
CA GLY A 235 1.44 24.77 10.30
C GLY A 235 1.32 23.60 11.28
N ARG A 236 0.13 23.33 11.83
CA ARG A 236 -0.06 22.21 12.78
C ARG A 236 -0.48 20.95 12.03
N PRO A 237 0.22 19.81 12.22
CA PRO A 237 -0.14 18.56 11.58
C PRO A 237 -1.50 18.04 12.08
N TYR A 238 -2.16 17.22 11.27
CA TYR A 238 -3.44 16.60 11.60
C TYR A 238 -3.31 15.64 12.78
N GLY A 239 -2.25 14.82 12.74
CA GLY A 239 -1.78 13.98 13.83
C GLY A 239 -2.58 12.70 14.07
N ILE A 240 -1.86 11.64 14.44
CA ILE A 240 -2.42 10.33 14.83
C ILE A 240 -3.47 10.43 15.95
N PRO A 241 -3.34 11.29 16.99
CA PRO A 241 -4.37 11.42 18.03
C PRO A 241 -5.75 11.83 17.48
N ARG A 242 -5.79 12.64 16.42
CA ARG A 242 -7.05 13.03 15.78
C ARG A 242 -7.61 11.89 14.93
N ILE A 243 -6.77 11.18 14.18
CA ILE A 243 -7.16 9.96 13.44
C ILE A 243 -7.83 8.97 14.37
N LYS A 244 -7.20 8.63 15.51
CA LYS A 244 -7.75 7.69 16.50
C LYS A 244 -9.12 8.11 17.01
N ARG A 245 -9.29 9.41 17.32
CA ARG A 245 -10.54 9.99 17.80
C ARG A 245 -11.66 9.85 16.77
N VAL A 246 -11.39 10.23 15.52
CA VAL A 246 -12.37 10.14 14.42
C VAL A 246 -12.71 8.68 14.17
N PHE A 247 -11.70 7.81 14.04
CA PHE A 247 -11.88 6.39 13.80
C PHE A 247 -12.75 5.75 14.88
N LYS A 248 -12.42 5.94 16.17
CA LYS A 248 -13.23 5.46 17.32
C LYS A 248 -14.67 5.97 17.25
N SER A 249 -14.87 7.28 17.06
CA SER A 249 -16.21 7.89 17.06
C SER A 249 -17.11 7.39 15.92
N LYS A 250 -16.53 6.92 14.81
CA LYS A 250 -17.24 6.46 13.63
C LYS A 250 -17.21 4.93 13.47
N ALA A 251 -16.47 4.22 14.31
CA ALA A 251 -16.20 2.78 14.18
C ALA A 251 -17.45 1.90 14.22
N ARG A 252 -18.63 2.43 14.59
CA ARG A 252 -19.92 1.70 14.52
C ARG A 252 -20.69 1.90 13.21
N LEU A 253 -20.25 2.79 12.33
CA LEU A 253 -20.85 3.04 11.02
C LEU A 253 -20.40 2.01 9.98
N SER A 254 -21.06 1.97 8.82
CA SER A 254 -20.57 1.19 7.68
C SER A 254 -19.19 1.67 7.22
N ILE A 255 -18.37 0.76 6.69
CA ILE A 255 -16.99 1.07 6.27
C ILE A 255 -16.89 2.30 5.35
N GLY A 256 -17.84 2.45 4.41
CA GLY A 256 -17.89 3.61 3.53
C GLY A 256 -18.22 4.92 4.26
N LYS A 257 -19.05 4.87 5.32
CA LYS A 257 -19.33 6.05 6.16
C LYS A 257 -18.11 6.41 7.03
N ILE A 258 -17.33 5.42 7.50
CA ILE A 258 -16.08 5.68 8.24
C ILE A 258 -15.07 6.39 7.34
N LEU A 259 -14.77 5.82 6.16
CA LEU A 259 -13.85 6.43 5.20
C LEU A 259 -14.28 7.83 4.79
N ARG A 260 -15.58 8.05 4.51
CA ARG A 260 -16.09 9.39 4.20
C ARG A 260 -15.87 10.38 5.35
N ALA A 261 -16.13 9.97 6.59
CA ALA A 261 -15.96 10.84 7.74
C ALA A 261 -14.48 11.18 7.98
N MET A 262 -13.57 10.21 7.82
CA MET A 262 -12.13 10.43 7.94
C MET A 262 -11.61 11.39 6.87
N VAL A 263 -11.96 11.13 5.61
CA VAL A 263 -11.58 12.02 4.50
C VAL A 263 -12.14 13.43 4.65
N PHE A 264 -13.39 13.54 5.13
CA PHE A 264 -13.99 14.84 5.38
C PHE A 264 -13.25 15.59 6.49
N ASP A 265 -12.99 14.96 7.64
CA ASP A 265 -12.31 15.62 8.76
C ASP A 265 -10.87 16.04 8.40
N TRP A 266 -10.14 15.20 7.65
CA TRP A 266 -8.81 15.51 7.12
C TRP A 266 -8.85 16.70 6.14
N ARG A 267 -9.75 16.69 5.15
CA ARG A 267 -9.91 17.81 4.20
C ARG A 267 -10.27 19.12 4.88
N MET A 268 -11.10 19.06 5.92
CA MET A 268 -11.48 20.25 6.69
C MET A 268 -10.32 20.80 7.53
N HIS A 269 -9.38 19.96 7.95
CA HIS A 269 -8.17 20.41 8.65
C HIS A 269 -7.19 21.11 7.71
N GLU A 270 -7.00 20.58 6.50
CA GLU A 270 -6.17 21.17 5.45
C GLU A 270 -6.88 22.30 4.68
N ILE A 271 -8.04 22.77 5.13
CA ILE A 271 -8.82 23.77 4.40
C ILE A 271 -7.96 25.00 4.07
N PHE A 272 -8.05 25.45 2.83
CA PHE A 272 -7.23 26.52 2.24
C PHE A 272 -5.73 26.22 2.04
N ARG A 273 -5.28 24.99 2.24
CA ARG A 273 -3.94 24.54 1.81
C ARG A 273 -4.00 23.69 0.55
N ARG A 274 -2.90 23.69 -0.20
CA ARG A 274 -2.68 22.70 -1.24
C ARG A 274 -2.16 21.42 -0.57
N GLN A 275 -2.79 20.29 -0.89
CA GLN A 275 -2.40 18.97 -0.41
C GLN A 275 -0.88 18.76 -0.54
N ALA A 276 -0.24 18.36 0.57
CA ALA A 276 1.20 18.19 0.65
C ALA A 276 1.66 16.83 0.11
N ASP A 277 0.89 15.78 0.37
CA ASP A 277 1.16 14.42 -0.09
C ASP A 277 -0.10 13.64 -0.44
N ASP A 278 0.05 12.52 -1.14
CA ASP A 278 -1.01 11.54 -1.30
C ASP A 278 -1.48 11.04 0.07
N THR A 279 -2.77 10.71 0.17
CA THR A 279 -3.37 10.32 1.45
C THR A 279 -4.24 9.12 1.27
N THR A 280 -3.82 8.02 1.89
CA THR A 280 -4.47 6.72 1.74
C THR A 280 -4.97 6.22 3.09
N TYR A 281 -6.21 5.73 3.10
CA TYR A 281 -6.80 5.00 4.21
C TYR A 281 -7.29 3.65 3.72
N VAL A 282 -6.96 2.56 4.42
CA VAL A 282 -7.55 1.24 4.17
C VAL A 282 -8.11 0.70 5.47
N ILE A 283 -9.38 0.32 5.44
CA ILE A 283 -10.09 -0.23 6.59
C ILE A 283 -10.41 -1.70 6.32
N MET A 284 -10.16 -2.54 7.30
CA MET A 284 -10.57 -3.94 7.33
C MET A 284 -11.52 -4.12 8.51
N ARG A 285 -12.73 -4.61 8.27
CA ARG A 285 -13.76 -4.70 9.31
C ARG A 285 -14.41 -6.07 9.29
N ARG A 286 -14.61 -6.65 10.47
CA ARG A 286 -15.56 -7.74 10.69
C ARG A 286 -16.87 -7.18 11.26
N ILE A 287 -17.96 -7.30 10.51
CA ILE A 287 -19.28 -6.79 10.91
C ILE A 287 -19.79 -7.58 12.12
N LYS A 288 -20.36 -6.87 13.09
CA LYS A 288 -21.04 -7.52 14.21
C LYS A 288 -22.25 -8.31 13.69
N LYS A 289 -22.27 -9.62 13.91
CA LYS A 289 -23.48 -10.42 13.71
C LYS A 289 -24.52 -10.02 14.76
N SER A 290 -25.72 -9.70 14.31
CA SER A 290 -26.88 -9.65 15.21
C SER A 290 -27.24 -11.11 15.46
N TYR A 291 -27.10 -11.55 16.71
CA TYR A 291 -27.64 -12.83 17.15
C TYR A 291 -29.12 -12.63 17.48
#